data_AF-A0A967USP6-F1
#
_entry.id   AF-A0A967USP6-F1
#
_cell.length_a   1.000
_cell.length_b   1.000
_cell.length_c   1.000
_cell.angle_alpha   90.00
_cell.angle_beta   90.00
_cell.angle_gamma   90.00
#
_symmetry.space_group_name_H-M   'P 1'
#
loop_
_entity.id
_entity.type
_entity.pdbx_description
1 polymer ?
#
loop_
_entity_poly.entity_id
_entity_poly.type
_entity_poly.pdbx_seq_one_letter_code
_entity_poly.pdbx_strand_id
1 'polypeptide(L)'
;MGTTETLEEGAAPDLTSDTPATTPRLFQDLFDRWAEGLASRLPEPFGHTIRIEESVDDDGVTLRAEIPGVDPESDVEITVDKGRLHISAERRSETEEEDDGRVRSEFRYGSYRRTLTLPGGAATDDITATYDDGILEVRIPVDSAGTETARIPITKSS
;
A
#
# COMPACT_ATOMS: atom_id res chain seq x y z
N MET A 1 56.79 27.83 20.84
CA MET A 1 56.88 26.91 21.99
C MET A 1 55.47 26.42 22.29
N GLY A 2 55.26 25.10 22.36
CA GLY A 2 53.98 24.41 22.63
C GLY A 2 53.20 24.15 21.34
N THR A 3 53.36 23.01 20.65
CA THR A 3 52.89 21.62 20.92
C THR A 3 51.46 21.39 20.41
N THR A 4 51.44 20.68 19.27
CA THR A 4 50.48 19.70 18.73
C THR A 4 49.08 19.58 19.34
N GLU A 5 48.06 19.56 18.48
CA GLU A 5 47.13 18.42 18.42
C GLU A 5 46.56 18.28 16.99
N THR A 6 46.87 17.13 16.40
CA THR A 6 46.32 16.62 15.15
C THR A 6 45.01 15.93 15.50
N LEU A 7 43.87 16.37 14.95
CA LEU A 7 42.64 15.59 15.00
C LEU A 7 42.47 14.82 13.70
N GLU A 8 42.21 13.53 13.87
CA GLU A 8 42.05 12.51 12.85
C GLU A 8 40.92 12.82 11.87
N GLU A 9 41.27 12.63 10.60
CA GLU A 9 40.36 12.48 9.47
C GLU A 9 39.52 11.21 9.68
N GLY A 10 38.34 11.38 10.28
CA GLY A 10 37.32 10.33 10.35
C GLY A 10 36.81 10.04 8.96
N ALA A 11 37.24 8.92 8.39
CA ALA A 11 36.72 8.35 7.16
C ALA A 11 35.18 8.28 7.24
N ALA A 12 34.51 9.02 6.35
CA ALA A 12 33.08 8.87 6.13
C ALA A 12 32.80 7.41 5.75
N PRO A 13 31.77 6.75 6.33
CA PRO A 13 31.35 5.46 5.83
C PRO A 13 30.92 5.62 4.38
N ASP A 14 31.58 4.86 3.52
CA ASP A 14 31.24 4.66 2.12
C ASP A 14 29.77 4.22 2.03
N LEU A 15 28.90 5.14 1.61
CA LEU A 15 27.51 4.86 1.26
C LEU A 15 27.46 4.36 -0.18
N THR A 16 28.19 3.28 -0.46
CA THR A 16 27.90 2.33 -1.52
C THR A 16 27.75 1.00 -0.80
N SER A 17 26.69 0.23 -0.90
CA SER A 17 25.72 0.03 -1.96
C SER A 17 24.54 -0.66 -1.29
N ASP A 18 23.41 0.02 -1.10
CA ASP A 18 22.19 -0.74 -0.87
C ASP A 18 21.69 -1.13 -2.26
N THR A 19 22.01 -2.36 -2.62
CA THR A 19 21.65 -2.98 -3.89
C THR A 19 20.12 -2.94 -3.97
N PRO A 20 19.50 -2.42 -5.04
CA PRO A 20 18.06 -2.61 -5.17
C PRO A 20 17.81 -4.11 -5.12
N ALA A 21 17.01 -4.56 -4.14
CA ALA A 21 16.46 -5.90 -4.11
C ALA A 21 15.96 -6.17 -5.52
N THR A 22 16.60 -7.13 -6.20
CA THR A 22 16.28 -7.45 -7.59
C THR A 22 14.99 -8.23 -7.54
N THR A 23 13.86 -7.51 -7.41
CA THR A 23 12.53 -8.08 -7.44
C THR A 23 12.44 -8.94 -8.69
N PRO A 24 12.08 -10.24 -8.57
CA PRO A 24 12.02 -11.12 -9.72
C PRO A 24 11.18 -10.49 -10.82
N ARG A 25 11.63 -10.54 -12.08
CA ARG A 25 10.92 -9.93 -13.23
C ARG A 25 9.44 -10.30 -13.30
N LEU A 26 9.08 -11.51 -12.85
CA LEU A 26 7.71 -11.98 -12.75
C LEU A 26 6.83 -11.10 -11.83
N PHE A 27 7.37 -10.66 -10.70
CA PHE A 27 6.70 -9.76 -9.77
C PHE A 27 6.63 -8.34 -10.34
N GLN A 28 7.68 -7.88 -11.04
CA GLN A 28 7.66 -6.58 -11.73
C GLN A 28 6.60 -6.54 -12.84
N ASP A 29 6.50 -7.60 -13.66
CA ASP A 29 5.49 -7.69 -14.72
C ASP A 29 4.05 -7.78 -14.15
N LEU A 30 3.87 -8.47 -13.01
CA LEU A 30 2.60 -8.53 -12.28
C LEU A 30 2.22 -7.15 -11.73
N PHE A 31 3.19 -6.43 -11.16
CA PHE A 31 3.02 -5.08 -10.65
C PHE A 31 2.72 -4.08 -11.77
N ASP A 32 3.47 -4.07 -12.86
CA ASP A 32 3.27 -3.14 -13.97
C ASP A 32 1.87 -3.31 -14.57
N ARG A 33 1.44 -4.56 -14.79
CA ARG A 33 0.07 -4.85 -15.25
C ARG A 33 -1.00 -4.41 -14.24
N TRP A 34 -0.72 -4.54 -12.95
CA TRP A 34 -1.63 -4.13 -11.89
C TRP A 34 -1.70 -2.60 -11.75
N ALA A 35 -0.56 -1.90 -11.87
CA ALA A 35 -0.43 -0.45 -11.90
C ALA A 35 -1.06 0.17 -13.16
N GLU A 36 -0.98 -0.51 -14.30
CA GLU A 36 -1.71 -0.15 -15.52
C GLU A 36 -3.24 -0.28 -15.33
N GLY A 37 -3.68 -1.30 -14.58
CA GLY A 37 -5.06 -1.45 -14.11
C GLY A 37 -5.47 -0.44 -13.02
N LEU A 38 -4.51 0.07 -12.26
CA LEU A 38 -4.69 1.13 -11.25
C LEU A 38 -4.97 2.49 -11.92
N ALA A 39 -4.29 2.78 -13.05
CA ALA A 39 -4.49 4.00 -13.83
C ALA A 39 -5.90 4.11 -14.47
N SER A 40 -6.65 2.99 -14.56
CA SER A 40 -8.04 2.96 -15.04
C SER A 40 -9.09 2.99 -13.91
N ARG A 41 -8.69 3.23 -12.65
CA ARG A 41 -9.62 3.53 -11.55
C ARG A 41 -10.23 4.91 -11.71
N LEU A 42 -11.42 4.95 -12.30
CA LEU A 42 -12.29 6.12 -12.17
C LEU A 42 -12.67 6.27 -10.68
N PRO A 43 -12.47 7.46 -10.08
CA PRO A 43 -13.02 7.72 -8.76
C PRO A 43 -14.54 7.51 -8.82
N GLU A 44 -15.10 6.75 -7.87
CA GLU A 44 -16.54 6.69 -7.67
C GLU A 44 -17.07 8.13 -7.55
N PRO A 45 -18.08 8.53 -8.35
CA PRO A 45 -18.47 9.94 -8.46
C PRO A 45 -19.05 10.55 -7.18
N PHE A 46 -19.25 9.77 -6.11
CA PHE A 46 -19.88 10.20 -4.86
C PHE A 46 -19.26 9.54 -3.62
N GLY A 47 -18.02 9.90 -3.27
CA GLY A 47 -17.41 9.48 -2.01
C GLY A 47 -16.09 10.18 -1.70
N HIS A 48 -15.82 10.41 -0.41
CA HIS A 48 -14.49 10.81 0.03
C HIS A 48 -13.53 9.63 -0.18
N THR A 49 -12.51 9.82 -1.01
CA THR A 49 -11.56 8.75 -1.32
C THR A 49 -10.45 8.70 -0.28
N ILE A 50 -10.13 7.50 0.18
CA ILE A 50 -8.96 7.23 1.01
C ILE A 50 -7.72 7.39 0.14
N ARG A 51 -6.76 8.19 0.60
CA ARG A 51 -5.45 8.31 -0.05
C ARG A 51 -4.62 7.09 0.29
N ILE A 52 -3.92 6.59 -0.71
CA ILE A 52 -3.14 5.37 -0.59
C ILE A 52 -1.79 5.52 -1.26
N GLU A 53 -0.82 4.77 -0.76
CA GLU A 53 0.44 4.45 -1.42
C GLU A 53 0.63 2.93 -1.43
N GLU A 54 1.32 2.44 -2.46
CA GLU A 54 1.45 1.03 -2.78
C GLU A 54 2.92 0.73 -3.04
N SER A 55 3.47 -0.30 -2.38
CA SER A 55 4.83 -0.80 -2.60
C SER A 55 4.82 -2.31 -2.81
N VAL A 56 5.82 -2.82 -3.52
CA VAL A 56 5.97 -4.24 -3.82
C VAL A 56 7.40 -4.66 -3.52
N ASP A 57 7.52 -5.84 -2.92
CA ASP A 57 8.77 -6.52 -2.64
C ASP A 57 8.67 -8.00 -3.05
N ASP A 58 9.64 -8.82 -2.61
CA ASP A 58 9.69 -10.24 -2.94
C ASP A 58 8.60 -11.08 -2.25
N ASP A 59 8.00 -10.55 -1.18
CA ASP A 59 7.00 -11.23 -0.36
C ASP A 59 5.56 -10.88 -0.79
N GLY A 60 5.36 -9.70 -1.39
CA GLY A 60 4.08 -9.33 -1.98
C GLY A 60 3.85 -7.83 -2.11
N VAL A 61 2.60 -7.42 -1.87
CA VAL A 61 2.17 -6.02 -1.96
C VAL A 61 1.92 -5.47 -0.57
N THR A 62 2.45 -4.28 -0.29
CA THR A 62 2.08 -3.48 0.89
C THR A 62 1.29 -2.26 0.44
N LEU A 63 0.12 -2.07 1.03
CA LEU A 63 -0.76 -0.92 0.82
C LEU A 63 -0.81 -0.10 2.10
N ARG A 64 -0.52 1.19 2.03
CA ARG A 64 -0.70 2.12 3.15
C ARG A 64 -1.80 3.11 2.82
N ALA A 65 -2.74 3.28 3.73
CA ALA A 65 -3.93 4.08 3.56
C ALA A 65 -4.04 5.14 4.68
N GLU A 66 -4.16 6.41 4.28
CA GLU A 66 -4.28 7.54 5.21
C GLU A 66 -5.74 7.66 5.70
N ILE A 67 -5.97 7.25 6.95
CA ILE A 67 -7.29 7.24 7.61
C ILE A 67 -7.17 7.80 9.05
N PRO A 68 -6.89 9.10 9.23
CA PRO A 68 -6.67 9.67 10.55
C PRO A 68 -7.98 9.93 11.31
N GLY A 69 -7.93 9.73 12.63
CA GLY A 69 -9.01 10.10 13.55
C GLY A 69 -10.21 9.17 13.51
N VAL A 70 -9.97 7.88 13.36
CA VAL A 70 -10.98 6.81 13.44
C VAL A 70 -10.53 5.77 14.47
N ASP A 71 -11.47 5.02 15.03
CA ASP A 71 -11.16 3.81 15.79
C ASP A 71 -11.04 2.63 14.82
N PRO A 72 -9.89 1.93 14.73
CA PRO A 72 -9.72 0.87 13.74
C PRO A 72 -10.58 -0.37 14.00
N GLU A 73 -11.01 -0.63 15.24
CA GLU A 73 -11.83 -1.79 15.57
C GLU A 73 -13.30 -1.56 15.24
N SER A 74 -13.81 -0.34 15.46
CA SER A 74 -15.24 -0.04 15.24
C SER A 74 -15.54 0.68 13.93
N ASP A 75 -14.58 1.43 13.39
CA ASP A 75 -14.84 2.36 12.29
C ASP A 75 -14.16 1.96 10.98
N VAL A 76 -13.31 0.93 10.97
CA VAL A 76 -12.59 0.44 9.77
C VAL A 76 -12.99 -1.00 9.45
N GLU A 77 -13.32 -1.25 8.18
CA GLU A 77 -13.62 -2.58 7.66
C GLU A 77 -12.77 -2.88 6.43
N ILE A 78 -12.16 -4.07 6.42
CA ILE A 78 -11.37 -4.59 5.30
C ILE A 78 -11.96 -5.92 4.86
N THR A 79 -12.33 -6.01 3.58
CA THR A 79 -12.89 -7.24 3.02
C THR A 79 -12.26 -7.57 1.67
N VAL A 80 -12.27 -8.85 1.31
CA VAL A 80 -11.88 -9.31 -0.02
C VAL A 80 -13.04 -10.05 -0.65
N ASP A 81 -13.47 -9.60 -1.83
CA ASP A 81 -14.48 -10.27 -2.65
C ASP A 81 -14.10 -10.19 -4.12
N LYS A 82 -14.30 -11.28 -4.87
CA LYS A 82 -14.05 -11.35 -6.33
C LYS A 82 -12.69 -10.80 -6.77
N GLY A 83 -11.63 -11.10 -6.00
CA GLY A 83 -10.27 -10.62 -6.29
C GLY A 83 -10.10 -9.11 -6.09
N ARG A 84 -10.90 -8.49 -5.23
CA ARG A 84 -10.82 -7.07 -4.90
C ARG A 84 -10.75 -6.88 -3.39
N LEU A 85 -9.81 -6.04 -2.96
CA LEU A 85 -9.68 -5.58 -1.58
C LEU A 85 -10.52 -4.31 -1.40
N HIS A 86 -11.45 -4.34 -0.48
CA HIS A 86 -12.31 -3.21 -0.11
C HIS A 86 -11.87 -2.69 1.26
N ILE A 87 -11.66 -1.38 1.34
CA ILE A 87 -11.40 -0.67 2.59
C ILE A 87 -12.54 0.33 2.76
N SER A 88 -13.26 0.21 3.86
CA SER A 88 -14.29 1.15 4.29
C SER A 88 -13.86 1.76 5.61
N ALA A 89 -14.07 3.06 5.80
CA ALA A 89 -13.85 3.72 7.07
C ALA A 89 -14.95 4.75 7.35
N GLU A 90 -15.29 5.00 8.60
CA GLU A 90 -16.24 6.04 9.01
C GLU A 90 -15.56 7.03 9.96
N ARG A 91 -15.55 8.32 9.63
CA ARG A 91 -15.10 9.35 10.56
C ARG A 91 -16.30 10.11 11.11
N ARG A 92 -16.57 9.98 12.41
CA ARG A 92 -17.71 10.63 13.06
C ARG A 92 -17.37 12.05 13.50
N SER A 93 -18.38 12.92 13.51
CA SER A 93 -18.30 14.27 14.05
C SER A 93 -18.82 14.26 15.49
N GLU A 94 -18.03 14.76 16.44
CA GLU A 94 -18.50 14.97 17.81
C GLU A 94 -19.48 16.15 17.91
N THR A 95 -19.48 17.04 16.91
CA THR A 95 -20.19 18.33 16.93
C THR A 95 -21.67 18.23 16.53
N GLU A 96 -22.16 17.08 16.07
CA GLU A 96 -23.56 16.96 15.61
C GLU A 96 -24.59 17.09 16.75
N GLU A 97 -24.18 17.02 18.02
CA GLU A 97 -25.11 17.01 19.16
C GLU A 97 -25.13 18.30 20.03
N GLU A 98 -24.16 19.23 19.95
CA GLU A 98 -24.04 20.28 20.98
C GLU A 98 -23.81 21.74 20.56
N ASP A 99 -23.52 22.07 19.29
CA ASP A 99 -23.06 23.43 18.97
C ASP A 99 -24.15 24.39 18.45
N ASP A 100 -24.31 25.49 19.18
CA ASP A 100 -25.20 26.64 18.98
C ASP A 100 -24.75 27.52 17.77
N GLY A 101 -24.46 26.87 16.63
CA GLY A 101 -24.30 27.48 15.31
C GLY A 101 -22.95 28.13 14.98
N ARG A 102 -21.85 27.82 15.68
CA ARG A 102 -20.55 28.52 15.50
C ARG A 102 -19.35 27.67 15.08
N VAL A 103 -19.52 26.41 14.68
CA VAL A 103 -18.39 25.59 14.20
C VAL A 103 -18.27 25.63 12.69
N ARG A 104 -17.06 26.01 12.22
CA ARG A 104 -16.64 25.84 10.83
C ARG A 104 -15.53 24.81 10.79
N SER A 105 -15.75 23.70 10.10
CA SER A 105 -14.79 22.61 9.97
C SER A 105 -14.28 22.52 8.52
N GLU A 106 -12.97 22.32 8.37
CA GLU A 106 -12.36 21.88 7.11
C GLU A 106 -12.18 20.36 7.07
N PHE A 107 -12.46 19.68 8.19
CA PHE A 107 -12.45 18.23 8.27
C PHE A 107 -13.68 17.66 7.58
N ARG A 108 -13.46 16.51 6.94
CA ARG A 108 -14.51 15.74 6.30
C ARG A 108 -14.94 14.63 7.25
N TYR A 109 -16.25 14.46 7.38
CA TYR A 109 -16.88 13.43 8.20
C TYR A 109 -17.74 12.52 7.31
N GLY A 110 -18.12 11.36 7.83
CA GLY A 110 -18.89 10.34 7.12
C GLY A 110 -18.03 9.21 6.57
N SER A 111 -18.59 8.46 5.61
CA SER A 111 -17.98 7.22 5.11
C SER A 111 -16.98 7.46 3.98
N TYR A 112 -15.84 6.79 4.11
CA TYR A 112 -14.76 6.72 3.14
C TYR A 112 -14.69 5.31 2.58
N ARG A 113 -14.44 5.19 1.28
CA ARG A 113 -14.26 3.88 0.64
C ARG A 113 -13.13 3.93 -0.38
N ARG A 114 -12.37 2.82 -0.41
CA ARG A 114 -11.38 2.53 -1.43
C ARG A 114 -11.52 1.08 -1.82
N THR A 115 -11.39 0.80 -3.10
CA THR A 115 -11.34 -0.58 -3.56
C THR A 115 -10.18 -0.76 -4.49
N LEU A 116 -9.37 -1.78 -4.22
CA LEU A 116 -8.20 -2.21 -4.96
C LEU A 116 -8.47 -3.55 -5.61
N THR A 117 -7.92 -3.77 -6.80
CA THR A 117 -7.96 -5.10 -7.43
C THR A 117 -6.75 -5.81 -6.88
N LEU A 118 -6.84 -7.08 -6.51
CA LEU A 118 -5.66 -7.81 -6.05
C LEU A 118 -4.87 -8.32 -7.26
N PRO A 119 -3.54 -8.42 -7.16
CA PRO A 119 -2.76 -9.12 -8.18
C PRO A 119 -3.18 -10.60 -8.26
N GLY A 120 -2.98 -11.21 -9.43
CA GLY A 120 -3.15 -12.65 -9.56
C GLY A 120 -2.15 -13.39 -8.67
N GLY A 121 -2.60 -14.43 -7.96
CA GLY A 121 -1.76 -15.16 -7.00
C GLY A 121 -1.72 -14.57 -5.59
N ALA A 122 -2.53 -13.54 -5.29
CA ALA A 122 -2.66 -13.06 -3.91
C ALA A 122 -3.16 -14.18 -2.97
N ALA A 123 -2.40 -14.45 -1.91
CA ALA A 123 -2.76 -15.39 -0.85
C ALA A 123 -3.72 -14.69 0.13
N THR A 124 -5.00 -14.65 -0.21
CA THR A 124 -5.99 -13.84 0.51
C THR A 124 -6.18 -14.24 1.97
N ASP A 125 -5.93 -15.52 2.29
CA ASP A 125 -6.04 -16.07 3.64
C ASP A 125 -4.88 -15.60 4.55
N ASP A 126 -3.79 -15.10 3.97
CA ASP A 126 -2.58 -14.64 4.66
C ASP A 126 -2.45 -13.10 4.68
N ILE A 127 -3.51 -12.38 4.29
CA ILE A 127 -3.53 -10.92 4.37
C ILE A 127 -3.48 -10.49 5.84
N THR A 128 -2.60 -9.54 6.15
CA THR A 128 -2.50 -8.93 7.47
C THR A 128 -2.73 -7.42 7.39
N ALA A 129 -3.25 -6.85 8.46
CA ALA A 129 -3.53 -5.42 8.56
C ALA A 129 -3.07 -4.88 9.92
N THR A 130 -2.42 -3.73 9.92
CA THR A 130 -2.00 -3.00 11.11
C THR A 130 -2.40 -1.55 10.99
N TYR A 131 -2.79 -0.93 12.10
CA TYR A 131 -3.14 0.49 12.14
C TYR A 131 -2.26 1.20 13.16
N ASP A 132 -1.57 2.25 12.72
CA ASP A 132 -0.66 3.03 13.54
C ASP A 132 -0.67 4.50 13.07
N ASP A 133 -0.77 5.44 14.02
CA ASP A 133 -0.71 6.89 13.77
C ASP A 133 -1.57 7.40 12.58
N GLY A 134 -2.79 6.86 12.43
CA GLY A 134 -3.69 7.29 11.35
C GLY A 134 -3.45 6.59 10.02
N ILE A 135 -2.54 5.62 9.96
CA ILE A 135 -2.17 4.88 8.75
C ILE A 135 -2.59 3.42 8.92
N LEU A 136 -3.46 2.97 8.01
CA LEU A 136 -3.76 1.56 7.84
C LEU A 136 -2.75 0.96 6.86
N GLU A 137 -1.96 0.00 7.30
CA GLU A 137 -1.07 -0.79 6.48
C GLU A 137 -1.66 -2.19 6.26
N VAL A 138 -1.78 -2.62 5.01
CA VAL A 138 -2.28 -3.93 4.59
C VAL A 138 -1.19 -4.65 3.81
N ARG A 139 -0.73 -5.80 4.30
CA ARG A 139 0.21 -6.67 3.60
C ARG A 139 -0.55 -7.79 2.91
N ILE A 140 -0.29 -7.96 1.62
CA ILE A 140 -0.94 -8.92 0.75
C ILE A 140 0.15 -9.81 0.16
N PRO A 141 0.39 -10.99 0.75
CA PRO A 141 1.35 -11.93 0.19
C PRO A 141 0.91 -12.40 -1.19
N VAL A 142 1.88 -12.66 -2.06
CA VAL A 142 1.61 -13.19 -3.40
C VAL A 142 2.37 -14.49 -3.59
N ASP A 143 1.63 -15.56 -3.83
CA ASP A 143 2.20 -16.86 -4.13
C ASP A 143 2.91 -16.82 -5.47
N SER A 144 4.23 -16.95 -5.44
CA SER A 144 5.05 -17.14 -6.64
C SER A 144 4.88 -18.54 -7.26
N ALA A 145 4.14 -19.44 -6.61
CA ALA A 145 3.80 -20.78 -7.08
C ALA A 145 2.62 -20.76 -8.06
N GLY A 146 2.77 -20.08 -9.21
CA GLY A 146 1.60 -19.86 -10.07
C GLY A 146 1.83 -19.49 -11.52
N THR A 147 3.01 -19.70 -12.12
CA THR A 147 3.16 -19.79 -13.59
C THR A 147 4.44 -20.57 -13.90
N GLU A 148 4.32 -21.90 -13.97
CA GLU A 148 5.34 -22.72 -14.63
C GLU A 148 5.30 -22.35 -16.12
N THR A 149 6.27 -21.56 -16.58
CA THR A 149 6.37 -21.14 -17.97
C THR A 149 6.63 -22.38 -18.83
N ALA A 150 5.59 -22.92 -19.47
CA ALA A 150 5.73 -23.99 -20.44
C ALA A 150 6.34 -23.43 -21.73
N ARG A 151 7.62 -23.71 -21.97
CA ARG A 151 8.28 -23.40 -23.24
C ARG A 151 7.76 -24.37 -24.30
N ILE A 152 6.95 -23.88 -25.24
CA ILE A 152 6.49 -24.66 -26.40
C ILE A 152 7.60 -24.65 -27.47
N PRO A 153 8.23 -25.80 -27.80
CA PRO A 153 9.21 -25.85 -28.87
C PRO A 153 8.50 -25.72 -30.24
N ILE A 154 9.00 -24.82 -31.08
CA ILE A 154 8.56 -24.70 -32.48
C ILE A 154 9.36 -25.70 -33.32
N THR A 155 8.67 -26.68 -33.91
CA THR A 155 9.25 -27.57 -34.93
C THR A 155 8.95 -27.08 -36.33
N LYS A 156 10.00 -26.93 -37.14
CA LYS A 156 9.90 -26.58 -38.56
C LYS A 156 9.45 -27.81 -39.36
N SER A 157 8.33 -27.71 -40.07
CA SER A 157 7.93 -28.70 -41.06
C SER A 157 8.92 -28.69 -42.24
N SER A 158 9.41 -29.87 -42.62
CA SER A 158 10.14 -30.12 -43.88
C SER A 158 9.23 -30.82 -44.87
#